data_AF-I3TF10-F1
#
_entry.id   AF-I3TF10-F1
#
_cell.length_a   1.000
_cell.length_b   1.000
_cell.length_c   1.000
_cell.angle_alpha   90.00
_cell.angle_beta   90.00
_cell.angle_gamma   90.00
#
_symmetry.space_group_name_H-M   'P 1'
#
loop_
_entity.id
_entity.type
_entity.pdbx_description
1 polymer ?
#
loop_
_entity_poly.entity_id
_entity_poly.type
_entity_poly.pdbx_seq_one_letter_code
_entity_poly.pdbx_strand_id
1 'polypeptide(L)'
;MLRVIVLKSLSEQPLHGYALMNRIEESYGFKPSPGAIYPLLRRMILEGLVTVEERRVGDKVVKVYSVTDMGVSYLREHASLVTLLDQLSAKLKIASDIGLLALAKNLFWLFRHINEIPSDKLNEFKPKFSELNEMISRLKRVETWR
;
A
#
# COMPACT_ATOMS: atom_id res chain seq x y z
N MET A 1 -9.64 0.43 -9.30
CA MET A 1 -8.84 0.26 -8.06
C MET A 1 -8.33 1.59 -7.50
N LEU A 2 -7.35 2.26 -8.14
CA LEU A 2 -6.68 3.45 -7.57
C LEU A 2 -7.64 4.60 -7.22
N ARG A 3 -8.70 4.82 -8.01
CA ARG A 3 -9.75 5.80 -7.71
C ARG A 3 -10.40 5.60 -6.33
N VAL A 4 -10.81 4.37 -6.02
CA VAL A 4 -11.45 4.03 -4.73
C VAL A 4 -10.45 4.19 -3.59
N ILE A 5 -9.20 3.80 -3.79
CA ILE A 5 -8.11 4.01 -2.83
C ILE A 5 -7.92 5.51 -2.53
N VAL A 6 -7.90 6.35 -3.56
CA VAL A 6 -7.79 7.82 -3.42
C VAL A 6 -9.00 8.38 -2.67
N LEU A 7 -10.23 8.06 -3.10
CA LEU A 7 -11.45 8.55 -2.43
C LEU A 7 -11.49 8.13 -0.96
N LYS A 8 -11.18 6.86 -0.67
CA LYS A 8 -11.15 6.35 0.69
C LYS A 8 -10.13 7.10 1.55
N SER A 9 -8.92 7.32 1.03
CA SER A 9 -7.87 8.05 1.73
C SER A 9 -8.29 9.50 2.02
N LEU A 10 -8.97 10.16 1.07
CA LEU A 10 -9.47 11.52 1.22
C LEU A 10 -10.75 11.61 2.08
N SER A 11 -11.50 10.52 2.24
CA SER A 11 -12.66 10.47 3.14
C SER A 11 -12.30 10.38 4.61
N GLU A 12 -11.09 9.91 4.91
CA GLU A 12 -10.57 9.88 6.29
C GLU A 12 -10.08 11.27 6.72
N GLN A 13 -9.39 11.99 5.83
CA GLN A 13 -8.98 13.37 6.04
C GLN A 13 -8.57 14.06 4.72
N PRO A 14 -8.70 15.39 4.63
CA PRO A 14 -8.11 16.15 3.52
C PRO A 14 -6.59 16.02 3.47
N LEU A 15 -6.03 15.84 2.28
CA LEU A 15 -4.60 15.61 2.08
C LEU A 15 -4.02 16.43 0.94
N HIS A 16 -2.77 16.87 1.08
CA HIS A 16 -2.00 17.33 -0.06
C HIS A 16 -1.53 16.15 -0.92
N GLY A 17 -1.28 16.39 -2.21
CA GLY A 17 -0.98 15.33 -3.18
C GLY A 17 0.16 14.38 -2.77
N TYR A 18 1.22 14.91 -2.15
CA TYR A 18 2.33 14.10 -1.63
C TYR A 18 1.95 13.27 -0.38
N ALA A 19 1.21 13.83 0.58
CA ALA A 19 0.74 13.06 1.74
C ALA A 19 -0.27 11.99 1.33
N LEU A 20 -1.09 12.24 0.30
CA LEU A 20 -1.95 11.22 -0.28
C LEU A 20 -1.13 10.04 -0.82
N MET A 21 -0.06 10.30 -1.58
CA MET A 21 0.84 9.24 -2.06
C MET A 21 1.46 8.44 -0.91
N ASN A 22 1.93 9.13 0.14
CA ASN A 22 2.51 8.47 1.33
C ASN A 22 1.47 7.65 2.09
N ARG A 23 0.27 8.19 2.30
CA ARG A 23 -0.83 7.49 2.97
C ARG A 23 -1.21 6.19 2.25
N ILE A 24 -1.24 6.24 0.92
CA ILE A 24 -1.50 5.05 0.09
C ILE A 24 -0.36 4.03 0.24
N GLU A 25 0.89 4.48 0.25
CA GLU A 25 2.05 3.61 0.48
C GLU A 25 2.01 2.93 1.85
N GLU A 26 1.69 3.68 2.90
CA GLU A 26 1.55 3.16 4.27
C GLU A 26 0.41 2.14 4.39
N SER A 27 -0.73 2.41 3.74
CA SER A 27 -1.94 1.60 3.90
C SER A 27 -1.96 0.37 2.99
N TYR A 28 -1.35 0.46 1.81
CA TYR A 28 -1.46 -0.54 0.74
C TYR A 28 -0.11 -1.07 0.23
N GLY A 29 1.02 -0.61 0.76
CA GLY A 29 2.35 -1.12 0.45
C GLY A 29 2.90 -0.72 -0.93
N PHE A 30 2.21 0.18 -1.65
CA PHE A 30 2.70 0.72 -2.93
C PHE A 30 2.52 2.24 -2.98
N LYS A 31 3.51 2.93 -3.53
CA LYS A 31 3.45 4.38 -3.75
C LYS A 31 3.04 4.68 -5.19
N PRO A 32 1.84 5.22 -5.45
CA PRO A 32 1.48 5.63 -6.80
C PRO A 32 2.34 6.83 -7.21
N SER A 33 2.76 6.87 -8.47
CA SER A 33 3.62 7.95 -8.97
C SER A 33 2.85 9.27 -9.10
N PRO A 34 3.55 10.43 -9.09
CA PRO A 34 2.96 11.71 -9.45
C PRO A 34 2.21 11.66 -10.80
N GLY A 35 2.77 10.96 -11.78
CA GLY A 35 2.18 10.78 -13.11
C GLY A 35 0.89 9.96 -13.11
N ALA A 36 0.66 9.10 -12.12
CA ALA A 36 -0.60 8.38 -11.94
C ALA A 36 -1.62 9.19 -11.13
N ILE A 37 -1.16 9.87 -10.06
CA ILE A 37 -2.04 10.55 -9.10
C ILE A 37 -2.62 11.85 -9.64
N TYR A 38 -1.80 12.74 -10.18
CA TYR A 38 -2.29 14.07 -10.54
C TYR A 38 -3.29 14.07 -11.71
N PRO A 39 -3.11 13.27 -12.79
CA PRO A 39 -4.13 13.14 -13.82
C PRO A 39 -5.45 12.55 -13.29
N LEU A 40 -5.36 11.59 -12.37
CA LEU A 40 -6.54 10.99 -11.74
C LEU A 40 -7.29 12.00 -10.88
N LEU A 41 -6.60 12.76 -10.02
CA LEU A 41 -7.20 13.81 -9.20
C LEU A 41 -7.87 14.89 -10.05
N ARG A 42 -7.22 15.34 -11.14
CA ARG A 42 -7.83 16.30 -12.08
C ARG A 42 -9.15 15.78 -12.64
N ARG A 43 -9.18 14.50 -13.04
CA ARG A 43 -10.40 13.88 -13.55
C ARG A 43 -11.49 13.79 -12.47
N MET A 44 -11.13 13.40 -11.25
CA MET A 44 -12.07 13.27 -10.14
C MET A 44 -12.65 14.62 -9.71
N ILE A 45 -11.91 15.72 -9.88
CA ILE A 45 -12.44 17.08 -9.69
C ILE A 45 -13.48 17.42 -10.77
N LEU A 46 -13.18 17.14 -12.04
CA LEU A 46 -14.14 17.36 -13.14
C LEU A 46 -15.41 16.51 -12.98
N GLU A 47 -15.28 15.29 -12.44
CA GLU A 47 -16.39 14.39 -12.10
C GLU A 47 -17.13 14.81 -10.81
N GLY A 48 -16.67 15.84 -10.09
CA GLY A 48 -17.29 16.32 -8.85
C GLY A 48 -17.07 15.42 -7.63
N LEU A 49 -16.19 14.42 -7.70
CA LEU A 49 -15.93 13.45 -6.62
C LEU A 49 -14.94 13.99 -5.56
N VAL A 50 -14.11 14.95 -5.94
CA VAL A 50 -13.06 15.56 -5.11
C VAL A 50 -13.05 17.07 -5.33
N THR A 51 -12.83 17.85 -4.28
CA THR A 51 -12.54 19.29 -4.37
C THR A 51 -11.06 19.53 -4.10
N VAL A 52 -10.58 20.70 -4.53
CA VAL A 52 -9.22 21.16 -4.27
C VAL A 52 -9.25 22.59 -3.75
N GLU A 53 -8.48 22.83 -2.70
CA GLU A 53 -8.27 24.16 -2.12
C GLU A 53 -6.78 24.46 -2.08
N GLU A 54 -6.42 25.73 -2.27
CA GLU A 54 -5.06 26.19 -2.02
C GLU A 54 -4.93 26.64 -0.57
N ARG A 55 -4.02 26.01 0.18
CA ARG A 55 -3.70 26.38 1.56
C ARG A 55 -2.27 26.86 1.66
N ARG A 56 -2.05 27.89 2.48
CA ARG A 56 -0.71 28.41 2.78
C ARG A 56 -0.12 27.63 3.94
N VAL A 57 1.08 27.06 3.74
CA VAL A 57 1.86 26.38 4.77
C VAL A 57 3.24 27.06 4.78
N GLY A 58 3.42 27.99 5.73
CA GLY A 58 4.54 28.93 5.70
C GLY A 58 4.50 29.79 4.44
N ASP A 59 5.61 29.85 3.71
CA ASP A 59 5.72 30.61 2.46
C ASP A 59 5.22 29.84 1.22
N LYS A 60 4.84 28.57 1.38
CA LYS A 60 4.42 27.71 0.26
C LYS A 60 2.90 27.62 0.17
N VAL A 61 2.39 27.66 -1.06
CA VAL A 61 1.00 27.33 -1.37
C VAL A 61 0.94 25.85 -1.75
N VAL A 62 0.10 25.09 -1.06
CA VAL A 62 -0.13 23.66 -1.33
C VAL A 62 -1.57 23.41 -1.72
N LYS A 63 -1.78 22.48 -2.66
CA LYS A 63 -3.11 22.01 -3.03
C LYS A 63 -3.53 20.89 -2.09
N VAL A 64 -4.61 21.13 -1.36
CA VAL A 64 -5.25 20.18 -0.45
C VAL A 64 -6.51 19.65 -1.13
N TYR A 65 -6.63 18.33 -1.20
CA TYR A 65 -7.76 17.64 -1.81
C TYR A 65 -8.69 17.11 -0.71
N SER A 66 -9.99 17.20 -0.95
CA SER A 66 -11.04 16.71 -0.06
C SER A 66 -12.05 15.89 -0.84
N VAL A 67 -12.61 14.84 -0.24
CA VAL A 67 -13.74 14.13 -0.84
C VAL A 67 -15.01 14.98 -0.79
N THR A 68 -15.89 14.85 -1.79
CA THR A 68 -17.22 15.47 -1.78
C THR A 68 -18.30 14.47 -1.36
N ASP A 69 -19.53 14.93 -1.14
CA ASP A 69 -20.68 14.04 -0.90
C ASP A 69 -20.92 13.07 -2.07
N MET A 70 -20.68 13.51 -3.31
CA MET A 70 -20.69 12.63 -4.48
C MET A 70 -19.58 11.59 -4.41
N GLY A 71 -18.37 11.98 -3.99
CA GLY A 71 -17.27 11.05 -3.75
C GLY A 71 -17.58 10.01 -2.67
N VAL A 72 -18.23 10.42 -1.58
CA VAL A 72 -18.69 9.51 -0.52
C VAL A 72 -19.78 8.56 -1.05
N SER A 73 -20.71 9.06 -1.85
CA SER A 73 -21.75 8.25 -2.49
C SER A 73 -21.13 7.21 -3.44
N TYR A 74 -20.13 7.60 -4.23
CA TYR A 74 -19.36 6.70 -5.07
C TYR A 74 -18.70 5.58 -4.26
N LEU A 75 -18.13 5.87 -3.07
CA LEU A 75 -17.58 4.84 -2.19
C LEU A 75 -18.64 3.85 -1.70
N ARG A 76 -19.86 4.32 -1.40
CA ARG A 76 -20.98 3.46 -0.99
C ARG A 76 -21.44 2.54 -2.12
N GLU A 77 -21.51 3.04 -3.35
CA GLU A 77 -21.80 2.22 -4.53
C GLU A 77 -20.74 1.14 -4.78
N HIS A 78 -19.50 1.39 -4.33
CA HIS A 78 -18.38 0.47 -4.45
C HIS A 78 -18.01 -0.20 -3.11
N ALA A 79 -18.97 -0.34 -2.20
CA ALA A 79 -18.73 -0.85 -0.84
C ALA A 79 -18.05 -2.23 -0.79
N SER A 80 -18.34 -3.11 -1.75
CA SER A 80 -17.68 -4.41 -1.85
C SER A 80 -16.17 -4.27 -2.09
N LEU A 81 -15.77 -3.40 -3.03
CA LEU A 81 -14.38 -3.11 -3.30
C LEU A 81 -13.70 -2.40 -2.13
N VAL A 82 -14.40 -1.48 -1.45
CA VAL A 82 -13.90 -0.83 -0.24
C VAL A 82 -13.62 -1.87 0.85
N THR A 83 -14.54 -2.80 1.08
CA THR A 83 -14.38 -3.88 2.07
C THR A 83 -13.18 -4.77 1.75
N LEU A 84 -12.99 -5.14 0.47
CA LEU A 84 -11.82 -5.92 0.03
C LEU A 84 -10.52 -5.16 0.27
N LEU A 85 -10.49 -3.85 0.00
CA LEU A 85 -9.33 -2.99 0.25
C LEU A 85 -9.01 -2.88 1.74
N ASP A 86 -10.03 -2.76 2.60
CA ASP A 86 -9.87 -2.74 4.05
C ASP A 86 -9.28 -4.05 4.58
N GLN A 87 -9.80 -5.19 4.11
CA GLN A 87 -9.28 -6.51 4.48
C GLN A 87 -7.82 -6.68 4.01
N LEU A 88 -7.50 -6.23 2.79
CA LEU A 88 -6.14 -6.27 2.28
C LEU A 88 -5.21 -5.38 3.09
N SER A 89 -5.61 -4.13 3.37
CA SER A 89 -4.82 -3.19 4.16
C SER A 89 -4.53 -3.74 5.57
N ALA A 90 -5.53 -4.34 6.22
CA ALA A 90 -5.34 -4.98 7.52
C ALA A 90 -4.30 -6.13 7.47
N LYS A 91 -4.37 -6.99 6.45
CA LYS A 91 -3.38 -8.05 6.24
C LYS A 91 -1.98 -7.51 5.97
N LEU A 92 -1.87 -6.47 5.15
CA LEU A 92 -0.60 -5.82 4.83
C LEU A 92 0.02 -5.16 6.06
N LYS A 93 -0.79 -4.54 6.91
CA LYS A 93 -0.33 -3.97 8.18
C LYS A 93 0.24 -5.05 9.10
N ILE A 94 -0.49 -6.15 9.30
CA ILE A 94 0.01 -7.30 10.08
C ILE A 94 1.32 -7.82 9.49
N ALA A 95 1.36 -8.02 8.17
CA ALA A 95 2.57 -8.48 7.47
C ALA A 95 3.75 -7.50 7.62
N SER A 96 3.50 -6.20 7.62
CA SER A 96 4.51 -5.18 7.85
C SER A 96 5.02 -5.22 9.29
N ASP A 97 4.11 -5.27 10.27
CA ASP A 97 4.43 -5.23 11.71
C ASP A 97 5.28 -6.43 12.14
N ILE A 98 5.04 -7.62 11.56
CA ILE A 98 5.86 -8.81 11.83
C ILE A 98 7.12 -8.89 10.95
N GLY A 99 7.37 -7.89 10.09
CA GLY A 99 8.53 -7.85 9.20
C GLY A 99 8.46 -8.78 7.98
N LEU A 100 7.31 -9.39 7.68
CA LEU A 100 7.12 -10.30 6.54
C LEU A 100 7.36 -9.60 5.19
N LEU A 101 6.90 -8.36 5.04
CA LEU A 101 7.13 -7.60 3.80
C LEU A 101 8.61 -7.28 3.60
N ALA A 102 9.33 -6.94 4.68
CA ALA A 102 10.77 -6.70 4.63
C ALA A 102 11.54 -7.97 4.27
N LEU A 103 11.15 -9.11 4.86
CA LEU A 103 11.70 -10.41 4.50
C LEU A 103 11.45 -10.73 3.02
N ALA A 104 10.21 -10.59 2.54
CA ALA A 104 9.87 -10.85 1.14
C ALA A 104 10.69 -9.99 0.17
N LYS A 105 10.89 -8.71 0.49
CA LYS A 105 11.74 -7.80 -0.31
C LYS A 105 13.21 -8.28 -0.34
N ASN A 106 13.76 -8.68 0.80
CA ASN A 106 15.13 -9.19 0.89
C ASN A 106 15.29 -10.52 0.15
N LEU A 107 14.31 -11.43 0.25
CA LEU A 107 14.30 -12.69 -0.49
C LEU A 107 14.20 -12.47 -2.00
N PHE A 108 13.40 -11.50 -2.42
CA PHE A 108 13.28 -11.15 -3.83
C PHE A 108 14.57 -10.51 -4.38
N TRP A 109 15.20 -9.64 -3.58
CA TRP A 109 16.53 -9.12 -3.91
C TRP A 109 17.54 -10.27 -4.04
N LEU A 110 17.58 -11.18 -3.07
CA LEU A 110 18.46 -12.34 -3.08
C LEU A 110 18.24 -13.19 -4.34
N PHE A 111 16.99 -13.51 -4.68
CA PHE A 111 16.65 -14.28 -5.87
C PHE A 111 17.16 -13.61 -7.15
N ARG A 112 17.03 -12.28 -7.27
CA ARG A 112 17.52 -11.53 -8.45
C ARG A 112 19.04 -11.50 -8.58
N HIS A 113 19.78 -11.56 -7.47
CA HIS A 113 21.24 -11.43 -7.46
C HIS A 113 21.93 -12.76 -7.11
N ILE A 114 21.21 -13.87 -7.08
CA ILE A 114 21.73 -15.14 -6.56
C ILE A 114 22.98 -15.63 -7.32
N ASN A 115 23.07 -15.33 -8.61
CA ASN A 115 24.19 -15.71 -9.47
C ASN A 115 25.45 -14.86 -9.24
N GLU A 116 25.31 -13.70 -8.58
CA GLU A 116 26.41 -12.77 -8.28
C GLU A 116 27.00 -13.02 -6.89
N ILE A 117 26.36 -13.86 -6.08
CA ILE A 117 26.77 -14.13 -4.70
C ILE A 117 27.78 -15.27 -4.66
N PRO A 118 28.94 -15.09 -4.00
CA PRO A 118 29.91 -16.16 -3.81
C PRO A 118 29.31 -17.43 -3.18
N SER A 119 29.74 -18.59 -3.66
CA SER A 119 29.16 -19.88 -3.27
C SER A 119 29.38 -20.23 -1.79
N ASP A 120 30.49 -19.80 -1.21
CA ASP A 120 30.78 -19.89 0.23
C ASP A 120 29.73 -19.13 1.06
N LYS A 121 29.37 -17.91 0.63
CA LYS A 121 28.31 -17.12 1.26
C LYS A 121 26.96 -17.80 1.13
N LEU A 122 26.60 -18.31 -0.05
CA LEU A 122 25.35 -19.05 -0.22
C LEU A 122 25.29 -20.29 0.69
N ASN A 123 26.40 -20.99 0.88
CA ASN A 123 26.48 -22.15 1.75
C ASN A 123 26.25 -21.80 3.23
N GLU A 124 26.71 -20.64 3.72
CA GLU A 124 26.42 -20.15 5.07
C GLU A 124 24.91 -19.96 5.31
N PHE A 125 24.15 -19.60 4.26
CA PHE A 125 22.70 -19.35 4.37
C PHE A 125 21.82 -20.58 4.18
N LYS A 126 22.31 -21.63 3.50
CA LYS A 126 21.55 -22.88 3.28
C LYS A 126 20.86 -23.44 4.53
N PRO A 127 21.53 -23.61 5.69
CA PRO A 127 20.86 -24.16 6.88
C PRO A 127 19.75 -23.23 7.40
N LYS A 128 19.95 -21.91 7.34
CA LYS A 128 18.95 -20.92 7.77
C LYS A 128 17.69 -20.96 6.91
N PHE A 129 17.84 -21.18 5.60
CA PHE A 129 16.69 -21.38 4.70
C PHE A 129 15.94 -22.66 5.02
N SER A 130 16.65 -23.74 5.32
CA SER A 130 16.03 -25.01 5.74
C SER A 130 15.21 -24.82 7.02
N GLU A 131 15.79 -24.19 8.04
CA GLU A 131 15.12 -23.90 9.30
C GLU A 131 13.86 -23.03 9.10
N LEU A 132 13.97 -21.94 8.34
CA LEU A 132 12.83 -21.07 8.01
C LEU A 132 11.72 -21.83 7.28
N ASN A 133 12.07 -22.66 6.29
CA ASN A 133 11.11 -23.48 5.56
C ASN A 133 10.40 -24.48 6.47
N GLU A 134 11.12 -25.11 7.40
CA GLU A 134 10.54 -26.00 8.39
C GLU A 134 9.61 -25.28 9.37
N MET A 135 10.00 -24.10 9.86
CA MET A 135 9.17 -23.27 10.73
C MET A 135 7.84 -22.91 10.04
N ILE A 136 7.91 -22.43 8.79
CA ILE A 136 6.72 -22.11 7.99
C ILE A 136 5.88 -23.36 7.73
N SER A 137 6.52 -24.49 7.42
CA SER A 137 5.82 -25.76 7.19
C SER A 137 5.12 -26.28 8.45
N ARG A 138 5.69 -26.05 9.65
CA ARG A 138 5.04 -26.34 10.93
C ARG A 138 3.80 -25.46 11.12
N LEU A 139 3.88 -24.15 10.85
CA LEU A 139 2.72 -23.25 10.93
C LEU A 139 1.58 -23.69 10.02
N LYS A 140 1.87 -24.03 8.75
CA LYS A 140 0.88 -24.53 7.79
C LYS A 140 0.18 -25.82 8.23
N ARG A 141 0.87 -26.68 9.00
CA ARG A 141 0.28 -27.91 9.54
C ARG A 141 -0.65 -27.65 10.74
N VAL A 142 -0.35 -26.61 11.52
CA VAL A 142 -1.21 -26.16 12.64
C VAL A 142 -2.48 -25.47 12.13
N GLU A 143 -2.46 -24.87 10.93
CA GLU A 143 -3.61 -24.23 10.25
C GLU A 143 -4.69 -25.20 9.72
N THR A 144 -4.75 -26.45 10.20
CA THR A 144 -5.86 -27.38 9.92
C THR A 144 -7.13 -27.13 10.77
N TRP A 145 -7.30 -25.95 11.37
CA TRP A 145 -8.46 -25.62 12.22
C TRP A 145 -9.26 -24.41 11.72
N ARG A 146 -10.50 -24.73 11.29
CA ARG A 146 -11.65 -23.90 10.92
C ARG A 146 -11.65 -23.23 9.55
#